data_AF-Q0F1A0-F1
#
_entry.id   AF-Q0F1A0-F1
#
_cell.length_a   1.000
_cell.length_b   1.000
_cell.length_c   1.000
_cell.angle_alpha   90.00
_cell.angle_beta   90.00
_cell.angle_gamma   90.00
#
_symmetry.space_group_name_H-M   'P 1'
#
loop_
_entity.id
_entity.type
_entity.pdbx_description
1 polymer ?
#
loop_
_entity_poly.entity_id
_entity_poly.type
_entity_poly.pdbx_seq_one_letter_code
_entity_poly.pdbx_strand_id
1 'polypeptide(L)'
;MSNCQQAQSAEPMLTVHEDAFYEFFRPYRHPQSSCDIWGGVGLETFGADLELVKSLPTTNLWTVVDGDGGDQWILTGIHTVNRICYLITEAAHDWKEIEFRIPRRGYSLTPMGLKRQINKLNHLFQ
;
A
#
# COMPACT_ATOMS: atom_id res chain seq x y z
N MET A 1 3.25 45.54 -6.90
CA MET A 1 4.24 44.53 -6.45
C MET A 1 3.48 43.23 -6.34
N SER A 2 3.54 42.43 -7.39
CA SER A 2 2.85 41.14 -7.51
C SER A 2 3.59 40.10 -6.68
N ASN A 3 2.89 39.37 -5.81
CA ASN A 3 3.43 38.15 -5.24
C ASN A 3 2.50 36.99 -5.63
N CYS A 4 2.83 36.38 -6.76
CA CYS A 4 2.24 35.13 -7.21
C CYS A 4 2.66 34.03 -6.23
N GLN A 5 1.73 33.56 -5.41
CA GLN A 5 1.89 32.28 -4.72
C GLN A 5 1.88 31.18 -5.78
N GLN A 6 3.04 30.56 -5.98
CA GLN A 6 3.19 29.38 -6.80
C GLN A 6 2.38 28.25 -6.15
N ALA A 7 1.31 27.84 -6.83
CA ALA A 7 0.69 26.55 -6.55
C ALA A 7 1.73 25.47 -6.87
N GLN A 8 2.23 24.78 -5.84
CA GLN A 8 2.96 23.54 -6.02
C GLN A 8 2.00 22.55 -6.68
N SER A 9 2.14 22.32 -7.99
CA SER A 9 1.49 21.22 -8.67
C SER A 9 2.11 19.93 -8.14
N ALA A 10 1.45 19.27 -7.20
CA ALA A 10 1.78 17.90 -6.83
C ALA A 10 1.61 17.04 -8.09
N GLU A 11 2.72 16.46 -8.58
CA GLU A 11 2.63 15.39 -9.58
C GLU A 11 1.65 14.34 -9.04
N PRO A 12 0.70 13.85 -9.86
CA PRO A 12 -0.28 12.89 -9.38
C PRO A 12 0.47 11.62 -8.97
N MET A 13 0.35 11.26 -7.69
CA MET A 13 0.87 10.01 -7.16
C MET A 13 0.32 8.84 -7.97
N LEU A 14 1.16 7.83 -8.24
CA LEU A 14 0.75 6.71 -9.07
C LEU A 14 -0.29 5.85 -8.33
N THR A 15 -1.55 5.96 -8.75
CA THR A 15 -2.62 5.07 -8.29
C THR A 15 -2.71 3.79 -9.13
N VAL A 16 -2.67 2.65 -8.45
CA VAL A 16 -2.79 1.31 -9.03
C VAL A 16 -3.94 0.55 -8.36
N HIS A 17 -4.44 -0.52 -8.98
CA HIS A 17 -5.43 -1.42 -8.36
C HIS A 17 -4.72 -2.42 -7.43
N GLU A 18 -5.37 -2.85 -6.35
CA GLU A 18 -4.81 -3.75 -5.34
C GLU A 18 -4.34 -5.10 -5.89
N ASP A 19 -5.02 -5.67 -6.90
CA ASP A 19 -4.54 -6.90 -7.56
C ASP A 19 -3.06 -6.82 -7.99
N ALA A 20 -2.60 -5.64 -8.44
CA ALA A 20 -1.20 -5.47 -8.82
C ALA A 20 -0.27 -5.44 -7.59
N PHE A 21 -0.76 -4.99 -6.43
CA PHE A 21 -0.02 -5.07 -5.17
C PHE A 21 0.25 -6.53 -4.78
N TYR A 22 -0.79 -7.35 -4.80
CA TYR A 22 -0.67 -8.77 -4.45
C TYR A 22 0.23 -9.54 -5.43
N GLU A 23 0.13 -9.24 -6.72
CA GLU A 23 0.95 -9.87 -7.75
C GLU A 23 2.42 -9.43 -7.71
N PHE A 24 2.67 -8.12 -7.55
CA PHE A 24 4.03 -7.55 -7.63
C PHE A 24 4.80 -7.66 -6.32
N PHE A 25 4.18 -7.27 -5.20
CA PHE A 25 4.87 -7.18 -3.91
C PHE A 25 4.74 -8.43 -3.06
N ARG A 26 3.71 -9.25 -3.30
CA ARG A 26 3.51 -10.54 -2.62
C ARG A 26 3.52 -10.39 -1.10
N PRO A 27 2.46 -9.81 -0.51
CA PRO A 27 2.36 -9.73 0.95
C PRO A 27 2.32 -11.14 1.55
N TYR A 28 2.95 -11.31 2.71
CA TYR A 28 3.04 -12.61 3.38
C TYR A 28 2.69 -12.51 4.86
N ARG A 29 2.27 -13.65 5.43
CA ARG A 29 2.05 -13.76 6.87
C ARG A 29 3.38 -13.85 7.62
N HIS A 30 3.67 -12.87 8.46
CA HIS A 30 4.84 -12.96 9.33
C HIS A 30 4.66 -14.09 10.37
N PRO A 31 5.66 -14.97 10.62
CA PRO A 31 5.53 -16.08 11.57
C PRO A 31 5.20 -15.67 13.02
N GLN A 32 5.55 -14.43 13.38
CA GLN A 32 5.27 -13.84 14.70
C GLN A 32 3.96 -13.05 14.75
N SER A 33 3.20 -12.99 13.65
CA SER A 33 1.89 -12.34 13.63
C SER A 33 0.94 -13.04 14.60
N SER A 34 0.38 -12.27 15.53
CA SER A 34 -0.51 -12.78 16.57
C SER A 34 -1.96 -12.94 16.12
N CYS A 35 -2.35 -12.25 15.05
CA CYS A 35 -3.74 -12.15 14.59
C CYS A 35 -3.91 -12.68 13.16
N ASP A 36 -5.15 -13.06 12.81
CA ASP A 36 -5.52 -13.50 11.46
C ASP A 36 -6.42 -12.46 10.80
N ILE A 37 -5.83 -11.31 10.48
CA ILE A 37 -6.53 -10.18 9.86
C ILE A 37 -6.11 -10.01 8.40
N TRP A 38 -6.96 -9.34 7.62
CA TRP A 38 -6.67 -9.00 6.23
C TRP A 38 -6.27 -10.21 5.35
N GLY A 39 -7.08 -11.27 5.38
CA GLY A 39 -6.76 -12.51 4.67
C GLY A 39 -5.54 -13.25 5.22
N GLY A 40 -5.15 -12.95 6.46
CA GLY A 40 -4.10 -13.61 7.21
C GLY A 40 -2.69 -13.09 6.99
N VAL A 41 -2.54 -12.00 6.23
CA VAL A 41 -1.26 -11.34 5.98
C VAL A 41 -1.10 -10.01 6.74
N GLY A 42 -2.14 -9.56 7.44
CA GLY A 42 -2.10 -8.29 8.17
C GLY A 42 -1.45 -8.38 9.55
N LEU A 43 -0.79 -7.29 9.93
CA LEU A 43 -0.23 -7.04 11.25
C LEU A 43 -1.09 -5.97 11.96
N GLU A 44 -1.43 -6.24 13.22
CA GLU A 44 -2.25 -5.35 14.03
C GLU A 44 -1.60 -3.98 14.28
N THR A 45 -2.46 -2.99 14.56
CA THR A 45 -2.04 -1.59 14.71
C THR A 45 -1.62 -1.20 16.12
N PHE A 46 -1.55 -2.19 17.02
CA PHE A 46 -1.24 -2.09 18.44
C PHE A 46 -0.58 -3.38 18.94
N GLY A 47 -0.11 -3.37 20.19
CA GLY A 47 0.42 -4.56 20.86
C GLY A 47 1.70 -5.11 20.22
N ALA A 48 1.88 -6.43 20.28
CA ALA A 48 3.09 -7.12 19.84
C ALA A 48 3.35 -6.98 18.33
N ASP A 49 2.28 -6.99 17.51
CA ASP A 49 2.38 -6.80 16.07
C ASP A 49 2.90 -5.40 15.72
N LEU A 50 2.50 -4.35 16.46
CA LEU A 50 3.04 -3.01 16.25
C LEU A 50 4.54 -2.92 16.59
N GLU A 51 4.99 -3.60 17.65
CA GLU A 51 6.42 -3.67 17.99
C GLU A 51 7.20 -4.46 16.93
N LEU A 52 6.62 -5.52 16.39
CA LEU A 52 7.16 -6.25 15.24
C LEU A 52 7.28 -5.32 14.03
N VAL A 53 6.24 -4.58 13.67
CA VAL A 53 6.24 -3.60 12.56
C VAL A 53 7.40 -2.60 12.70
N LYS A 54 7.64 -2.07 13.90
CA LYS A 54 8.76 -1.14 14.16
C LYS A 54 10.15 -1.78 13.98
N SER A 55 10.24 -3.10 14.10
CA SER A 55 11.51 -3.84 13.95
C SER A 55 11.80 -4.27 12.52
N LEU A 56 10.80 -4.25 11.64
CA LEU A 56 10.90 -4.72 10.25
C LEU A 56 11.47 -3.64 9.32
N PRO A 57 12.06 -4.01 8.17
CA PRO A 57 12.55 -3.05 7.20
C PRO A 57 11.43 -2.14 6.69
N THR A 58 11.57 -0.82 6.87
CA THR A 58 10.55 0.15 6.46
C THR A 58 10.22 0.06 4.98
N THR A 59 11.18 -0.32 4.13
CA THR A 59 11.03 -0.50 2.69
C THR A 59 10.11 -1.64 2.28
N ASN A 60 9.71 -2.51 3.21
CA ASN A 60 8.83 -3.65 2.96
C ASN A 60 7.48 -3.49 3.64
N LEU A 61 7.28 -2.37 4.35
CA LEU A 61 6.08 -2.11 5.12
C LEU A 61 5.12 -1.23 4.35
N TRP A 62 3.85 -1.58 4.49
CA TRP A 62 2.74 -0.87 3.88
C TRP A 62 1.64 -0.68 4.91
N THR A 63 0.81 0.35 4.72
CA THR A 63 -0.35 0.58 5.57
C THR A 63 -1.62 0.48 4.77
N VAL A 64 -2.55 -0.35 5.22
CA VAL A 64 -3.92 -0.34 4.71
C VAL A 64 -4.68 0.75 5.48
N VAL A 65 -5.29 1.68 4.77
CA VAL A 65 -6.11 2.76 5.34
C VAL A 65 -7.53 2.73 4.81
N ASP A 66 -8.46 3.20 5.63
CA ASP A 66 -9.83 3.46 5.21
C ASP A 66 -9.92 4.85 4.57
N GLY A 67 -10.50 4.90 3.37
CA GLY A 67 -10.65 6.12 2.58
C GLY A 67 -12.10 6.61 2.54
N ASP A 68 -12.27 7.82 2.01
CA ASP A 68 -13.60 8.40 1.83
C ASP A 68 -14.40 7.66 0.76
N GLY A 69 -15.72 7.53 0.97
CA GLY A 69 -16.61 6.82 0.03
C GLY A 69 -16.61 5.29 0.15
N GLY A 70 -15.84 4.75 1.09
CA GLY A 70 -15.76 3.33 1.42
C GLY A 70 -14.81 2.52 0.53
N ASP A 71 -14.00 3.19 -0.28
CA ASP A 71 -12.81 2.58 -0.86
C ASP A 71 -11.69 2.58 0.19
N GLN A 72 -10.81 1.58 0.12
CA GLN A 72 -9.65 1.45 0.97
C GLN A 72 -8.37 1.63 0.15
N TRP A 73 -7.25 1.86 0.81
CA TRP A 73 -5.98 2.11 0.13
C TRP A 73 -4.83 1.38 0.80
N ILE A 74 -3.89 0.88 0.01
CA ILE A 74 -2.59 0.40 0.49
C ILE A 74 -1.56 1.47 0.15
N LEU A 75 -0.97 2.08 1.18
CA LEU A 75 -0.03 3.18 1.07
C LEU A 75 1.38 2.72 1.39
N THR A 76 2.37 3.26 0.66
CA THR A 76 3.80 3.08 0.97
C THR A 76 4.10 3.47 2.42
N GLY A 77 4.80 2.60 3.14
CA GLY A 77 5.32 2.88 4.47
C GLY A 77 4.29 2.78 5.60
N ILE A 78 4.68 3.29 6.78
CA ILE A 78 3.91 3.26 8.01
C ILE A 78 3.13 4.57 8.17
N HIS A 79 1.80 4.49 8.20
CA HIS A 79 0.90 5.62 8.44
C HIS A 79 0.18 5.45 9.77
N THR A 80 -0.05 6.55 10.50
CA THR A 80 -0.68 6.52 11.83
C THR A 80 -2.15 6.94 11.83
N VAL A 81 -2.68 7.46 10.73
CA VAL A 81 -4.07 7.96 10.62
C VAL A 81 -4.90 7.03 9.75
N ASN A 82 -6.16 6.80 10.16
CA ASN A 82 -7.14 5.96 9.45
C ASN A 82 -6.63 4.56 9.05
N ARG A 83 -5.65 4.03 9.79
CA ARG A 83 -5.02 2.73 9.53
C ARG A 83 -5.91 1.58 9.99
N ILE A 84 -6.07 0.60 9.11
CA ILE A 84 -6.77 -0.66 9.36
C ILE A 84 -5.77 -1.71 9.85
N CYS A 85 -4.67 -1.90 9.12
CA CYS A 85 -3.59 -2.82 9.47
C CYS A 85 -2.31 -2.46 8.71
N TYR A 86 -1.19 -3.11 9.06
CA TYR A 86 0.04 -3.06 8.28
C TYR A 86 0.23 -4.35 7.49
N LEU A 87 0.95 -4.25 6.37
CA LEU A 87 1.36 -5.40 5.55
C LEU A 87 2.88 -5.42 5.44
N ILE A 88 3.43 -6.62 5.31
CA ILE A 88 4.82 -6.84 4.94
C ILE A 88 4.90 -7.63 3.63
N THR A 89 5.82 -7.24 2.76
CA THR A 89 5.97 -7.77 1.40
C THR A 89 7.34 -8.40 1.16
N GLU A 90 7.39 -9.37 0.24
CA GLU A 90 8.65 -9.98 -0.22
C GLU A 90 9.54 -8.93 -0.92
N ALA A 91 8.94 -8.11 -1.78
CA ALA A 91 9.65 -7.05 -2.50
C ALA A 91 9.61 -5.72 -1.73
N ALA A 92 10.72 -4.99 -1.81
CA ALA A 92 10.83 -3.63 -1.27
C ALA A 92 10.18 -2.62 -2.22
N HIS A 93 9.58 -1.57 -1.67
CA HIS A 93 9.04 -0.45 -2.41
C HIS A 93 10.08 0.65 -2.70
N ASP A 94 11.32 0.50 -2.25
CA ASP A 94 12.46 1.40 -2.51
C ASP A 94 12.12 2.89 -2.36
N TRP A 95 11.37 3.22 -1.30
CA TRP A 95 10.91 4.58 -0.98
C TRP A 95 10.05 5.26 -2.06
N LYS A 96 9.51 4.51 -3.02
CA LYS A 96 8.62 5.05 -4.06
C LYS A 96 7.24 5.30 -3.49
N GLU A 97 6.73 6.51 -3.69
CA GLU A 97 5.39 6.93 -3.30
C GLU A 97 4.37 6.41 -4.32
N ILE A 98 3.68 5.33 -3.96
CA ILE A 98 2.69 4.63 -4.78
C ILE A 98 1.53 4.27 -3.87
N GLU A 99 0.33 4.30 -4.42
CA GLU A 99 -0.86 3.86 -3.70
C GLU A 99 -1.65 2.82 -4.50
N PHE A 100 -2.25 1.90 -3.78
CA PHE A 100 -3.12 0.88 -4.36
C PHE A 100 -4.53 1.08 -3.85
N ARG A 101 -5.43 1.45 -4.75
CA ARG A 101 -6.84 1.58 -4.47
C ARG A 101 -7.47 0.20 -4.39
N ILE A 102 -8.25 -0.03 -3.34
CA ILE A 102 -9.11 -1.18 -3.12
C ILE A 102 -10.56 -0.72 -3.30
N PRO A 103 -11.22 -1.01 -4.44
CA PRO A 103 -12.58 -0.57 -4.70
C PRO A 103 -13.58 -1.24 -3.76
N ARG A 104 -14.50 -0.46 -3.17
CA ARG A 104 -15.57 -0.96 -2.29
C ARG A 104 -16.40 -2.09 -2.91
N ARG A 105 -16.61 -2.03 -4.23
CA ARG A 105 -17.42 -3.01 -4.96
C ARG A 105 -16.72 -4.36 -5.14
N GLY A 106 -15.42 -4.45 -4.81
CA GLY A 106 -14.65 -5.70 -4.78
C GLY A 106 -14.64 -6.43 -6.12
N TYR A 107 -14.08 -5.81 -7.16
CA TYR A 107 -13.88 -6.48 -8.44
C TYR A 107 -12.39 -6.74 -8.64
N SER A 108 -12.06 -7.90 -9.21
CA SER A 108 -10.71 -8.17 -9.69
C SER A 108 -10.55 -7.69 -11.13
N LEU A 109 -9.34 -7.29 -11.48
CA LEU A 109 -8.94 -6.96 -12.83
C LEU A 109 -8.99 -8.20 -13.73
N THR A 110 -9.30 -7.95 -15.01
CA THR A 110 -9.05 -8.96 -16.04
C THR A 110 -7.54 -9.20 -16.18
N PRO A 111 -7.10 -10.34 -16.74
CA PRO A 111 -5.68 -10.60 -16.94
C PRO A 111 -4.95 -9.49 -17.74
N MET A 112 -5.62 -8.90 -18.73
CA MET A 112 -5.08 -7.75 -19.48
C MET A 112 -5.01 -6.48 -18.62
N GLY A 113 -6.03 -6.24 -17.78
CA GLY A 113 -6.04 -5.13 -16.83
C GLY A 113 -4.89 -5.23 -15.83
N LEU A 114 -4.70 -6.41 -15.24
CA LEU A 114 -3.61 -6.69 -14.32
C LEU A 114 -2.25 -6.48 -15.00
N LYS A 115 -2.04 -7.07 -16.19
CA LYS A 115 -0.81 -6.89 -16.96
C LYS A 115 -0.50 -5.41 -17.23
N ARG A 116 -1.52 -4.60 -17.53
CA ARG A 116 -1.35 -3.15 -17.71
C ARG A 116 -0.90 -2.45 -16.43
N GLN A 117 -1.46 -2.80 -15.27
CA GLN A 117 -1.04 -2.24 -13.99
C GLN A 117 0.39 -2.67 -13.62
N ILE A 118 0.73 -3.94 -13.81
CA ILE A 118 2.08 -4.47 -13.59
C ILE A 118 3.12 -3.76 -14.46
N ASN A 119 2.81 -3.46 -15.72
CA ASN A 119 3.71 -2.68 -16.57
C ASN A 119 4.00 -1.28 -16.03
N LYS A 120 3.03 -0.62 -15.39
CA LYS A 120 3.28 0.68 -14.73
C LYS A 120 4.27 0.54 -13.58
N LEU A 121 4.11 -0.51 -12.76
CA LEU A 121 5.04 -0.81 -11.68
C LEU A 121 6.44 -1.10 -12.23
N ASN A 122 6.55 -1.96 -13.25
CA ASN A 122 7.82 -2.25 -13.89
C ASN A 122 8.53 -0.99 -14.40
N HIS A 123 7.82 -0.04 -15.02
CA HIS A 123 8.44 1.22 -15.45
C HIS A 123 8.87 2.11 -14.28
N LEU A 124 8.15 2.05 -13.17
CA LEU A 124 8.49 2.83 -11.99
C LEU A 124 9.72 2.25 -11.25
N PHE A 125 9.93 0.94 -11.29
CA PHE A 125 11.03 0.23 -10.61
C PHE A 125 12.25 -0.11 -11.50
N GLN A 126 12.33 0.46 -12.71
CA GLN A 126 13.50 0.36 -13.59
C GLN A 126 14.70 1.20 -13.12
#